data_AF-A0A6N7HET0-F1
#
_entry.id   AF-A0A6N7HET0-F1
#
_cell.length_a   1.000
_cell.length_b   1.000
_cell.length_c   1.000
_cell.angle_alpha   90.00
_cell.angle_beta   90.00
_cell.angle_gamma   90.00
#
_symmetry.space_group_name_H-M   'P 1'
#
loop_
_entity.id
_entity.type
_entity.pdbx_description
1 polymer ?
#
loop_
_entity_poly.entity_id
_entity_poly.type
_entity_poly.pdbx_seq_one_letter_code
_entity_poly.pdbx_strand_id
1 'polypeptide(L)'
;MLAVMYAMFGAAIVIAIFGVVNTLALSVLERRRELGVLRAVGASRRLVRRAVRLESLVICGYGGLAGIAVGVLFGAVMQHVMLGRALFEITVPYAQLGVALAGMVAVGVLAALWPARRAARTDVLTAIATA
;
A
#
# COMPACT_ATOMS: atom_id res chain seq x y z
N MET A 1 -22.33 8.67 -17.62
CA MET A 1 -21.72 7.33 -17.52
C MET A 1 -20.27 7.38 -17.00
N LEU A 2 -19.37 8.14 -17.63
CA LEU A 2 -17.97 8.27 -17.17
C LEU A 2 -17.81 8.79 -15.72
N ALA A 3 -18.61 9.78 -15.32
CA ALA A 3 -18.56 10.31 -13.95
C ALA A 3 -18.88 9.25 -12.87
N VAL A 4 -19.86 8.39 -13.13
CA VAL A 4 -20.22 7.28 -12.22
C VAL A 4 -19.08 6.28 -12.12
N MET A 5 -18.46 5.93 -13.26
CA MET A 5 -17.31 5.02 -13.28
C MET A 5 -16.12 5.59 -12.50
N TYR A 6 -15.79 6.87 -12.69
CA TYR A 6 -14.72 7.53 -11.93
C TYR A 6 -15.04 7.65 -10.44
N ALA A 7 -16.30 7.89 -10.07
CA ALA A 7 -16.73 7.90 -8.67
C ALA A 7 -16.52 6.53 -8.00
N MET A 8 -16.91 5.45 -8.68
CA MET A 8 -16.70 4.09 -8.17
C MET A 8 -15.22 3.74 -8.06
N PHE A 9 -14.41 4.15 -9.04
CA PHE A 9 -12.96 3.95 -9.01
C PHE A 9 -12.33 4.72 -7.84
N GLY A 10 -12.76 5.97 -7.60
CA GLY A 10 -12.35 6.76 -6.45
C GLY A 10 -12.72 6.09 -5.12
N ALA A 11 -13.94 5.56 -5.00
CA ALA A 11 -14.36 4.83 -3.80
C ALA A 11 -13.52 3.57 -3.56
N ALA A 12 -13.23 2.80 -4.62
CA ALA A 12 -12.37 1.62 -4.53
C ALA A 12 -10.95 1.98 -4.05
N ILE A 13 -10.37 3.08 -4.55
CA ILE A 13 -9.08 3.59 -4.09
C ILE A 13 -9.14 3.93 -2.60
N VAL A 14 -10.18 4.63 -2.15
CA VAL A 14 -10.35 4.98 -0.72
C VAL A 14 -10.42 3.72 0.15
N ILE A 15 -11.21 2.72 -0.26
CA ILE A 15 -11.32 1.44 0.46
C ILE A 15 -9.96 0.74 0.52
N ALA A 16 -9.21 0.69 -0.60
CA ALA A 16 -7.89 0.09 -0.65
C ALA A 16 -6.90 0.80 0.29
N ILE A 17 -6.94 2.13 0.37
CA ILE A 17 -6.12 2.92 1.30
C ILE A 17 -6.41 2.53 2.73
N PHE A 18 -7.68 2.45 3.12
CA PHE A 18 -8.07 2.01 4.46
C PHE A 18 -7.57 0.59 4.76
N GLY A 19 -7.64 -0.31 3.78
CA GLY A 19 -7.07 -1.66 3.89
C GLY A 19 -5.57 -1.63 4.20
N VAL A 20 -4.78 -0.87 3.44
CA VAL A 20 -3.33 -0.73 3.68
C VAL A 20 -3.04 -0.12 5.06
N VAL A 21 -3.75 0.95 5.43
CA VAL A 21 -3.59 1.59 6.75
C VAL A 21 -3.88 0.60 7.87
N ASN A 22 -4.97 -0.16 7.76
CA ASN A 22 -5.36 -1.14 8.77
C ASN A 22 -4.31 -2.26 8.91
N THR A 23 -3.84 -2.82 7.79
CA THR A 23 -2.80 -3.85 7.80
C THR A 23 -1.51 -3.35 8.46
N LEU A 24 -1.06 -2.13 8.12
CA LEU A 24 0.13 -1.54 8.74
C LEU A 24 -0.09 -1.25 10.23
N ALA A 25 -1.29 -0.79 10.61
CA ALA A 25 -1.63 -0.54 12.01
C ALA A 25 -1.60 -1.83 12.83
N LEU A 26 -2.14 -2.94 12.30
CA LEU A 26 -2.10 -4.27 12.90
C LEU A 26 -0.66 -4.79 13.03
N SER A 27 0.14 -4.75 11.96
CA SER A 27 1.56 -5.16 11.99
C SER A 27 2.35 -4.40 13.06
N VAL A 28 2.12 -3.07 13.17
CA VAL A 28 2.73 -2.25 14.21
C VAL A 28 2.27 -2.64 15.62
N LEU A 29 1.01 -3.01 15.80
CA LEU A 29 0.46 -3.45 17.09
C LEU A 29 1.12 -4.76 17.55
N GLU A 30 1.21 -5.73 16.66
CA GLU A 30 1.85 -7.03 16.91
C GLU A 30 3.35 -6.86 17.26
N ARG A 31 4.04 -5.96 16.56
CA ARG A 31 5.48 -5.69 16.76
C ARG A 31 5.78 -4.66 17.87
N ARG A 32 4.78 -4.18 18.63
CA ARG A 32 5.02 -3.14 19.66
C ARG A 32 6.08 -3.53 20.68
N ARG A 33 6.10 -4.81 21.09
CA ARG A 33 7.07 -5.32 22.07
C ARG A 33 8.49 -5.30 21.53
N GLU A 34 8.68 -5.77 20.30
CA GLU A 34 9.97 -5.73 19.59
C GLU A 34 10.48 -4.30 19.42
N LEU A 35 9.58 -3.38 19.01
CA LEU A 35 9.91 -1.96 18.87
C LEU A 35 10.25 -1.30 20.21
N GLY A 36 9.58 -1.71 21.30
CA GLY A 36 9.87 -1.25 22.66
C GLY A 36 11.27 -1.68 23.13
N VAL A 37 11.66 -2.93 22.89
CA VAL A 37 13.00 -3.45 23.19
C VAL A 37 14.06 -2.75 22.34
N LEU A 38 13.83 -2.61 21.02
CA LEU A 38 14.71 -1.85 20.12
C LEU A 38 14.93 -0.42 20.62
N ARG A 39 13.87 0.25 21.08
CA ARG A 39 13.98 1.61 21.66
C ARG A 39 14.74 1.63 22.99
N ALA A 40 14.63 0.59 23.82
CA ALA A 40 15.39 0.48 25.07
C ALA A 40 16.90 0.32 24.83
N VAL A 41 17.28 -0.33 23.72
CA VAL A 41 18.69 -0.47 23.28
C VAL A 41 19.18 0.76 22.49
N GLY A 42 18.36 1.81 22.35
CA GLY A 42 18.76 3.10 21.76
C GLY A 42 18.29 3.35 20.32
N ALA A 43 17.37 2.54 19.77
CA ALA A 43 16.84 2.80 18.44
C ALA A 43 16.11 4.15 18.34
N SER A 44 16.51 4.96 17.37
CA SER A 44 15.92 6.28 17.17
C SER A 44 14.48 6.20 16.61
N ARG A 45 13.64 7.18 16.95
CA ARG A 45 12.28 7.32 16.39
C ARG A 45 12.27 7.41 14.85
N ARG A 46 13.38 7.87 14.24
CA ARG A 46 13.55 7.94 12.78
C ARG A 46 13.70 6.55 12.17
N LEU A 47 14.40 5.64 12.83
CA LEU A 47 14.57 4.26 12.36
C LEU A 47 13.24 3.53 12.31
N VAL A 48 12.42 3.64 13.37
CA VAL A 48 11.08 3.04 13.43
C VAL A 48 10.17 3.58 12.31
N ARG A 49 10.18 4.91 12.08
CA ARG A 49 9.40 5.50 10.98
C ARG A 49 9.87 5.00 9.61
N ARG A 50 11.18 4.83 9.43
CA ARG A 50 11.76 4.36 8.16
C ARG A 50 11.40 2.90 7.90
N ALA A 51 11.43 2.06 8.93
CA ALA A 51 11.03 0.65 8.83
C ALA A 51 9.57 0.52 8.36
N VAL A 52 8.63 1.20 9.01
CA VAL A 52 7.19 1.16 8.63
C VAL A 52 6.96 1.70 7.20
N ARG A 53 7.69 2.74 6.79
CA ARG A 53 7.62 3.25 5.42
C ARG A 53 8.13 2.24 4.39
N LEU A 54 9.24 1.56 4.69
CA LEU A 54 9.79 0.53 3.81
C LEU A 54 8.85 -0.67 3.70
N GLU A 55 8.25 -1.11 4.81
CA GLU A 55 7.24 -2.16 4.80
C GLU A 55 6.04 -1.79 3.92
N SER A 56 5.53 -0.56 4.06
CA SER A 56 4.47 -0.07 3.18
C SER A 56 4.88 0.01 1.71
N LEU A 57 6.11 0.45 1.42
CA LEU A 57 6.61 0.51 0.04
C LEU A 57 6.70 -0.88 -0.59
N VAL A 58 7.14 -1.87 0.17
CA VAL A 58 7.19 -3.26 -0.29
C VAL A 58 5.77 -3.77 -0.56
N ILE A 59 4.84 -3.61 0.37
CA ILE A 59 3.44 -4.06 0.22
C ILE A 59 2.78 -3.38 -0.99
N CYS A 60 2.88 -2.05 -1.11
CA CYS A 60 2.29 -1.31 -2.22
C CYS A 60 2.99 -1.57 -3.55
N GLY A 61 4.31 -1.83 -3.55
CA GLY A 61 5.06 -2.22 -4.73
C GLY A 61 4.61 -3.58 -5.27
N TYR A 62 4.56 -4.60 -4.40
CA TYR A 62 4.04 -5.92 -4.78
C TYR A 62 2.57 -5.84 -5.22
N GLY A 63 1.72 -5.16 -4.45
CA GLY A 63 0.32 -4.99 -4.79
C GLY A 63 0.11 -4.25 -6.12
N GLY A 64 0.93 -3.23 -6.39
CA GLY A 64 0.91 -2.48 -7.65
C GLY A 64 1.32 -3.34 -8.85
N LEU A 65 2.40 -4.10 -8.72
CA LEU A 65 2.86 -5.02 -9.77
C LEU A 65 1.84 -6.13 -10.05
N ALA A 66 1.32 -6.77 -9.00
CA ALA A 66 0.29 -7.80 -9.15
C ALA A 66 -1.00 -7.21 -9.74
N GLY A 67 -1.42 -6.03 -9.28
CA GLY A 67 -2.60 -5.33 -9.80
C GLY A 67 -2.46 -4.96 -11.27
N ILE A 68 -1.29 -4.48 -11.70
CA ILE A 68 -0.99 -4.22 -13.12
C ILE A 68 -1.06 -5.50 -13.93
N ALA A 69 -0.42 -6.58 -13.47
CA ALA A 69 -0.44 -7.87 -14.17
C ALA A 69 -1.88 -8.40 -14.35
N VAL A 70 -2.66 -8.40 -13.28
CA VAL A 70 -4.08 -8.82 -13.32
C VAL A 70 -4.91 -7.88 -14.19
N GLY A 71 -4.72 -6.56 -14.07
CA GLY A 71 -5.46 -5.57 -14.83
C GLY A 71 -5.20 -5.64 -16.34
N VAL A 72 -3.94 -5.83 -16.75
CA VAL A 72 -3.57 -6.03 -18.16
C VAL A 72 -4.18 -7.33 -18.69
N LEU A 73 -4.12 -8.42 -17.93
CA LEU A 73 -4.73 -9.70 -18.32
C LEU A 73 -6.25 -9.60 -18.46
N PHE A 74 -6.93 -8.97 -17.50
CA PHE A 74 -8.38 -8.74 -17.58
C PHE A 74 -8.75 -7.84 -18.75
N GLY A 75 -7.98 -6.78 -18.99
CA GLY A 75 -8.16 -5.88 -20.13
C GLY A 75 -8.01 -6.64 -21.46
N ALA A 76 -7.01 -7.50 -21.57
CA ALA A 76 -6.77 -8.37 -22.72
C ALA A 76 -7.97 -9.27 -23.02
N VAL A 77 -8.44 -9.99 -22.00
CA VAL A 77 -9.58 -10.90 -22.11
C VAL A 77 -10.85 -10.13 -22.50
N MET A 78 -11.11 -8.97 -21.89
CA MET A 78 -12.30 -8.18 -22.24
C MET A 78 -12.25 -7.62 -23.66
N GLN A 79 -11.10 -7.15 -24.13
CA GLN A 79 -10.97 -6.72 -25.52
C GLN A 79 -11.19 -7.88 -26.50
N HIS A 80 -10.72 -9.07 -26.17
CA HIS A 80 -10.97 -10.26 -26.98
C HIS A 80 -12.46 -10.62 -27.04
N VAL A 81 -13.13 -10.70 -25.88
CA VAL A 81 -14.53 -11.12 -25.79
C VAL A 81 -15.49 -10.08 -26.39
N MET A 82 -15.23 -8.78 -26.19
CA MET A 82 -16.13 -7.72 -26.63
C MET A 82 -15.89 -7.26 -28.07
N LEU A 83 -14.63 -7.26 -28.53
CA LEU A 83 -14.24 -6.67 -29.82
C LEU A 83 -13.67 -7.70 -30.81
N GLY A 84 -13.56 -8.98 -30.43
CA GLY A 84 -13.01 -10.03 -31.27
C GLY A 84 -11.51 -9.89 -31.56
N ARG A 85 -10.79 -9.01 -30.85
CA ARG A 85 -9.35 -8.78 -31.06
C ARG A 85 -8.52 -9.98 -30.61
N ALA A 86 -7.45 -10.31 -31.32
CA ALA A 86 -6.53 -11.37 -30.89
C ALA A 86 -5.90 -11.02 -29.52
N LEU A 87 -5.78 -12.01 -28.63
CA LEU A 87 -5.27 -11.84 -27.27
C LEU A 87 -3.85 -11.24 -27.21
N PHE A 88 -3.08 -11.36 -28.29
CA PHE A 88 -1.68 -10.92 -28.35
C PHE A 88 -1.47 -9.62 -29.15
N GLU A 89 -2.51 -9.04 -29.74
CA GLU A 89 -2.44 -7.72 -30.41
C GLU A 89 -2.83 -6.58 -29.46
N ILE A 90 -2.16 -6.53 -28.31
CA ILE A 90 -2.44 -5.54 -27.27
C ILE A 90 -1.33 -4.50 -27.25
N THR A 91 -1.70 -3.26 -27.56
CA THR A 91 -0.83 -2.12 -27.29
C THR A 91 -0.88 -1.82 -25.79
N VAL A 92 0.15 -2.23 -25.07
CA VAL A 92 0.26 -1.98 -23.63
C VAL A 92 0.61 -0.51 -23.40
N PRO A 93 -0.21 0.27 -22.67
CA PRO A 93 0.06 1.69 -22.43
C PRO A 93 1.07 1.86 -21.29
N TYR A 94 2.36 1.64 -21.57
CA TYR A 94 3.44 1.69 -20.57
C TYR A 94 3.46 3.01 -19.76
N ALA A 95 3.12 4.13 -20.39
CA ALA A 95 3.03 5.42 -19.70
C ALA A 95 1.95 5.44 -18.62
N GLN A 96 0.76 4.89 -18.90
CA GLN A 96 -0.34 4.81 -17.93
C GLN A 96 -0.02 3.83 -16.79
N LEU A 97 0.63 2.71 -17.12
CA LEU A 97 1.12 1.77 -16.10
C LEU A 97 2.16 2.40 -15.19
N GLY A 98 3.08 3.21 -15.75
CA GLY A 98 4.05 3.98 -14.97
C GLY A 98 3.39 4.98 -14.02
N VAL A 99 2.39 5.71 -14.49
CA VAL A 99 1.60 6.64 -13.65
C VAL A 99 0.84 5.89 -12.55
N ALA A 100 0.22 4.75 -12.87
CA ALA A 100 -0.49 3.93 -11.88
C ALA A 100 0.46 3.41 -10.79
N LEU A 101 1.64 2.92 -11.18
CA LEU A 101 2.65 2.44 -10.24
C LEU A 101 3.19 3.57 -9.36
N ALA A 102 3.50 4.73 -9.94
CA ALA A 102 3.91 5.92 -9.19
C ALA A 102 2.81 6.38 -8.21
N GLY A 103 1.55 6.33 -8.65
CA GLY A 103 0.38 6.60 -7.81
C GLY A 103 0.28 5.64 -6.63
N MET A 104 0.46 4.34 -6.86
CA MET A 104 0.46 3.32 -5.79
C MET A 104 1.56 3.56 -4.76
N VAL A 105 2.77 3.91 -5.21
CA VAL A 105 3.88 4.27 -4.31
C VAL A 105 3.55 5.51 -3.50
N ALA A 106 3.03 6.56 -4.13
CA ALA A 106 2.62 7.79 -3.44
C ALA A 106 1.54 7.51 -2.39
N VAL A 107 0.52 6.74 -2.75
CA VAL A 107 -0.57 6.33 -1.86
C VAL A 107 -0.03 5.51 -0.68
N GLY A 108 0.87 4.55 -0.92
CA GLY A 108 1.51 3.77 0.15
C GLY A 108 2.27 4.64 1.14
N VAL A 109 3.09 5.57 0.63
CA VAL A 109 3.82 6.53 1.47
C VAL A 109 2.87 7.37 2.32
N LEU A 110 1.77 7.86 1.73
CA LEU A 110 0.75 8.65 2.43
C LEU A 110 0.02 7.83 3.49
N ALA A 111 -0.42 6.61 3.15
CA ALA A 111 -1.09 5.68 4.05
C ALA A 111 -0.21 5.34 5.26
N ALA A 112 1.10 5.17 5.06
CA ALA A 112 2.05 4.85 6.12
C ALA A 112 2.35 6.02 7.07
N LEU A 113 1.99 7.27 6.74
CA LEU A 113 2.34 8.43 7.57
C LEU A 113 1.74 8.36 8.98
N TRP A 114 0.48 7.97 9.08
CA TRP A 114 -0.23 7.85 10.36
C TRP A 114 0.30 6.68 11.22
N PRO A 115 0.36 5.42 10.74
CA PRO A 115 0.86 4.30 11.53
C PRO A 115 2.35 4.45 11.86
N ALA A 116 3.19 4.99 10.96
CA ALA A 116 4.59 5.26 11.27
C ALA A 116 4.76 6.28 12.40
N ARG A 117 3.91 7.32 12.44
CA ARG A 117 3.89 8.29 13.55
C ARG A 117 3.44 7.63 14.85
N ARG A 118 2.42 6.77 14.80
CA ARG A 118 1.91 6.05 15.97
C ARG A 118 2.94 5.06 16.51
N ALA A 119 3.60 4.27 15.66
CA ALA A 119 4.68 3.36 16.03
C ALA A 119 5.83 4.08 16.74
N ALA A 120 6.25 5.24 16.22
CA ALA A 120 7.32 6.04 16.80
C ALA A 120 6.94 6.81 18.08
N ARG A 121 5.64 6.86 18.41
CA ARG A 121 5.10 7.44 19.64
C ARG A 121 4.69 6.39 20.66
N THR A 122 4.76 5.09 20.35
CA THR A 122 4.52 4.04 21.35
C THR A 122 5.48 4.24 22.51
N ASP A 123 4.91 4.61 23.66
CA ASP A 123 5.69 5.00 24.83
C ASP A 123 6.36 3.78 25.42
N VAL A 124 7.69 3.86 25.56
CA VAL A 124 8.50 2.79 26.15
C VAL A 124 8.01 2.54 27.56
N LEU A 125 7.67 3.59 28.31
CA LEU A 125 7.16 3.50 29.69
C LEU A 125 5.85 2.70 29.79
N THR A 126 4.87 2.89 28.89
CA THR A 126 3.66 2.05 28.88
C THR A 126 3.90 0.60 28.46
N ALA A 127 4.93 0.35 27.64
CA ALA A 127 5.26 -1.02 27.21
C ALA A 127 5.95 -1.85 28.29
N ILE A 128 6.53 -1.21 29.32
CA ILE A 128 7.14 -1.87 30.49
C ILE A 128 6.25 -1.82 31.73
N ALA A 129 5.34 -0.84 31.85
CA ALA A 129 4.50 -0.65 33.05
C ALA A 129 3.24 -1.54 33.09
N THR A 130 2.81 -2.14 31.97
CA THR A 130 1.73 -3.15 31.97
C THR A 130 2.27 -4.57 32.18
N ALA A 131 3.44 -4.70 32.82
CA ALA A 131 4.00 -5.96 33.28
C ALA A 131 3.39 -6.37 34.63
#